data_AF-J7U3R1-F1
#
_entry.id   AF-J7U3R1-F1
#
_cell.length_a   1.000
_cell.length_b   1.000
_cell.length_c   1.000
_cell.angle_alpha   90.00
_cell.angle_beta   90.00
_cell.angle_gamma   90.00
#
_symmetry.space_group_name_H-M   'P 1'
#
loop_
_entity.id
_entity.type
_entity.pdbx_description
1 polymer ?
#
loop_
_entity_poly.entity_id
_entity_poly.type
_entity_poly.pdbx_seq_one_letter_code
_entity_poly.pdbx_strand_id
1 'polypeptide(L)'
;MTLPVFRPLIISATFVLCSAFAGNCRAETDLPCTMTLQHRAIMLDGATCISKKRLPGCPVLCQPSEVQEKNVQVTCFRPGEPLPFDRTADVTVPVVCEIILPVDISPDTTP
;
A
#
# COMPACT_ATOMS: atom_id res chain seq x y z
N MET A 1 -2.43 40.54 6.94
CA MET A 1 -2.84 39.59 5.89
C MET A 1 -2.70 38.19 6.45
N THR A 2 -3.80 37.56 6.85
CA THR A 2 -3.81 36.20 7.43
C THR A 2 -4.03 35.19 6.30
N LEU A 3 -3.03 34.34 6.06
CA LEU A 3 -3.10 33.25 5.10
C LEU A 3 -4.19 32.24 5.53
N PRO A 4 -5.07 31.77 4.63
CA PRO A 4 -6.01 30.72 4.96
C PRO A 4 -5.24 29.42 5.23
N VAL A 5 -5.35 28.94 6.48
CA VAL A 5 -4.87 27.61 6.88
C VAL A 5 -5.79 26.59 6.20
N PHE A 6 -5.31 25.98 5.11
CA PHE A 6 -5.93 24.80 4.53
C PHE A 6 -5.81 23.66 5.55
N ARG A 7 -6.89 23.40 6.29
CA ARG A 7 -7.04 22.16 7.06
C ARG A 7 -7.53 21.10 6.07
N PRO A 8 -6.74 20.06 5.77
CA PRO A 8 -7.22 18.96 4.94
C PRO A 8 -8.41 18.30 5.65
N LEU A 9 -9.58 18.33 5.01
CA LEU A 9 -10.73 17.49 5.37
C LEU A 9 -10.33 16.05 5.03
N ILE A 10 -9.88 15.30 6.04
CA ILE A 10 -9.67 13.86 5.93
C ILE A 10 -11.06 13.23 5.91
N ILE A 11 -11.50 12.80 4.73
CA ILE A 11 -12.74 12.03 4.56
C ILE A 11 -12.36 10.57 4.83
N SER A 12 -12.46 10.13 6.08
CA SER A 12 -12.33 8.71 6.44
C SER A 12 -13.68 8.02 6.23
N ALA A 13 -13.76 7.05 5.31
CA ALA A 13 -14.93 6.19 5.21
C ALA A 13 -14.84 5.13 6.33
N THR A 14 -15.80 5.11 7.24
CA THR A 14 -15.94 4.05 8.24
C THR A 14 -17.00 3.07 7.77
N PHE A 15 -16.60 1.85 7.40
CA PHE A 15 -17.54 0.77 7.16
C PHE A 15 -17.81 0.05 8.48
N VAL A 16 -19.07 0.05 8.93
CA VAL A 16 -19.48 -0.63 10.15
C VAL A 16 -20.16 -1.96 9.77
N LEU A 17 -19.44 -3.06 9.93
CA LEU A 17 -20.00 -4.41 9.83
C LEU A 17 -20.46 -4.84 11.23
N CYS A 18 -21.76 -4.72 11.49
CA CYS A 18 -22.35 -5.23 12.72
C CYS A 18 -22.82 -6.67 12.50
N SER A 19 -22.21 -7.62 13.21
CA SER A 19 -22.67 -9.01 13.24
C SER A 19 -23.76 -9.16 14.31
N ALA A 20 -25.01 -9.37 13.89
CA ALA A 20 -26.17 -9.44 14.79
C ALA A 20 -26.09 -10.59 15.83
N PHE A 21 -25.21 -11.57 15.63
CA PHE A 21 -25.05 -12.73 16.52
C PHE A 21 -23.99 -12.57 17.62
N ALA A 22 -23.06 -11.60 17.53
CA ALA A 22 -21.93 -11.51 18.46
C ALA A 22 -21.96 -10.26 19.37
N GLY A 23 -22.94 -9.35 19.19
CA GLY A 23 -23.01 -8.10 19.96
C GLY A 23 -21.86 -7.12 19.68
N ASN A 24 -21.02 -7.39 18.67
CA ASN A 24 -19.86 -6.57 18.32
C ASN A 24 -20.02 -5.97 16.93
N CYS A 25 -19.75 -4.66 16.84
CA CYS A 25 -19.62 -3.94 15.59
C CYS A 25 -18.13 -3.68 15.33
N ARG A 26 -17.65 -4.13 14.17
CA ARG A 26 -16.31 -3.79 13.69
C ARG A 26 -16.44 -2.57 12.79
N ALA A 27 -15.75 -1.50 13.16
CA ALA A 27 -15.55 -0.38 12.25
C ALA A 27 -14.15 -0.50 11.65
N GLU A 28 -14.07 -0.48 10.32
CA GLU A 28 -12.79 -0.37 9.63
C GLU A 28 -12.60 1.11 9.27
N THR A 29 -11.46 1.67 9.68
CA THR A 29 -11.05 3.03 9.29
C THR A 29 -9.89 2.93 8.32
N ASP A 30 -10.08 3.42 7.11
CA ASP A 30 -8.99 3.60 6.14
C ASP A 30 -8.21 4.86 6.52
N LEU A 31 -7.00 4.68 7.05
CA LEU A 31 -6.09 5.77 7.41
C LEU A 31 -4.97 5.88 6.36
N PRO A 32 -4.67 7.08 5.84
CA PRO A 32 -3.62 7.24 4.83
C PRO A 32 -2.24 6.95 5.44
N CYS A 33 -1.45 6.16 4.72
CA CYS A 33 -0.08 5.84 5.07
C CYS A 33 0.93 6.62 4.23
N THR A 34 2.05 7.00 4.84
CA THR A 34 3.17 7.59 4.10
C THR A 34 3.88 6.53 3.27
N MET A 35 4.00 6.78 1.97
CA MET A 35 4.74 5.91 1.06
C MET A 35 6.24 5.94 1.36
N THR A 36 6.91 4.84 1.03
CA THR A 36 8.36 4.70 1.19
C THR A 36 9.01 4.35 -0.14
N LEU A 37 10.25 4.78 -0.37
CA LEU A 37 11.01 4.43 -1.56
C LEU A 37 11.83 3.17 -1.31
N GLN A 38 11.53 2.09 -2.03
CA GLN A 38 12.15 0.77 -1.85
C GLN A 38 12.58 0.16 -3.19
N HIS A 39 13.58 -0.74 -3.18
CA HIS A 39 13.87 -1.57 -4.35
C HIS A 39 12.80 -2.66 -4.46
N ARG A 40 12.31 -2.92 -5.66
CA ARG A 40 11.30 -3.94 -5.89
C ARG A 40 11.89 -5.13 -6.60
N ALA A 41 11.66 -6.31 -6.04
CA ALA A 41 11.94 -7.58 -6.71
C ALA A 41 10.66 -8.09 -7.41
N ILE A 42 10.81 -8.56 -8.63
CA ILE A 42 9.76 -9.20 -9.44
C ILE A 42 10.33 -10.46 -10.09
N MET A 43 9.48 -11.46 -10.33
CA MET A 43 9.87 -12.64 -11.10
C MET A 43 9.36 -12.51 -12.53
N LEU A 44 10.25 -12.58 -13.51
CA LEU A 44 9.94 -12.49 -14.93
C LEU A 44 10.67 -13.61 -15.67
N ASP A 45 9.95 -14.42 -16.44
CA ASP A 45 10.53 -15.48 -17.28
C ASP A 45 11.54 -16.39 -16.54
N GLY A 46 11.22 -16.74 -15.29
CA GLY A 46 12.07 -17.57 -14.43
C GLY A 46 13.34 -16.87 -13.90
N ALA A 47 13.50 -15.57 -14.12
CA ALA A 47 14.56 -14.74 -13.56
C ALA A 47 14.02 -13.85 -12.43
N THR A 48 14.86 -13.61 -11.42
CA THR A 48 14.57 -12.64 -10.36
C THR A 48 15.11 -11.29 -10.79
N CYS A 49 14.24 -10.31 -10.97
CA CYS A 49 14.58 -8.97 -11.42
C CYS A 49 14.39 -7.94 -10.31
N ILE A 50 15.36 -7.04 -10.15
CA ILE A 50 15.34 -6.00 -9.12
C ILE A 50 15.34 -4.63 -9.79
N SER A 51 14.48 -3.72 -9.34
CA SER A 51 14.42 -2.36 -9.89
C SER A 51 15.74 -1.61 -9.61
N LYS A 52 16.30 -0.99 -10.65
CA LYS A 52 17.53 -0.18 -10.51
C LYS A 52 17.30 1.06 -9.65
N LYS A 53 16.16 1.71 -9.85
CA LYS A 53 15.72 2.85 -9.04
C LYS A 53 14.81 2.36 -7.92
N ARG A 54 14.82 3.10 -6.81
CA ARG A 54 13.82 2.92 -5.75
C ARG A 54 12.47 3.40 -6.26
N LEU A 55 11.46 2.55 -6.09
CA LEU A 55 10.08 2.81 -6.48
C LEU A 55 9.24 3.06 -5.23
N PRO A 56 8.15 3.83 -5.34
CA PRO A 56 7.22 3.98 -4.23
C PRO A 56 6.64 2.61 -3.84
N GLY A 57 6.54 2.38 -2.54
CA GLY A 57 6.07 1.15 -1.90
C GLY A 57 5.34 1.46 -0.59
N CYS A 58 4.36 0.65 -0.25
CA CYS A 58 3.66 0.76 1.03
C CYS A 58 4.51 0.15 2.16
N PRO A 59 4.54 0.77 3.34
CA PRO A 59 5.18 0.16 4.51
C PRO A 59 4.46 -1.12 4.95
N VAL A 60 5.12 -1.96 5.75
CA VAL A 60 4.69 -3.33 6.11
C VAL A 60 3.27 -3.41 6.68
N LEU A 61 2.83 -2.37 7.39
CA LEU A 61 1.51 -2.33 8.03
C LEU A 61 0.42 -1.74 7.14
N CYS A 62 0.75 -1.30 5.92
CA CYS A 62 -0.19 -0.64 5.01
C CYS A 62 -0.30 -1.40 3.69
N GLN A 63 -1.47 -1.32 3.08
CA GLN A 63 -1.77 -1.94 1.81
C GLN A 63 -1.96 -0.87 0.73
N PRO A 64 -1.65 -1.20 -0.53
CA PRO A 64 -1.91 -0.28 -1.64
C PRO A 64 -3.43 -0.20 -1.91
N SER A 65 -4.03 0.97 -1.76
CA SER A 65 -5.44 1.20 -2.13
C SER A 65 -5.59 1.56 -3.61
N GLU A 66 -4.59 2.24 -4.17
CA GLU A 66 -4.53 2.56 -5.60
C GLU A 66 -3.13 2.23 -6.16
N VAL A 67 -3.09 1.67 -7.38
CA VAL A 67 -1.86 1.27 -8.06
C VAL A 67 -1.82 1.78 -9.51
N GLN A 68 -0.61 1.99 -10.02
CA GLN A 68 -0.33 2.41 -11.38
C GLN A 68 0.79 1.56 -11.98
N GLU A 69 0.64 1.15 -13.24
CA GLU A 69 1.73 0.52 -13.99
C GLU A 69 2.77 1.54 -14.43
N LYS A 70 4.04 1.22 -14.16
CA LYS A 70 5.17 1.99 -14.65
C LYS A 70 6.18 1.10 -15.33
N ASN A 71 6.63 1.56 -16.49
CA ASN A 71 7.72 0.97 -17.23
C ASN A 71 9.05 1.37 -16.56
N VAL A 72 9.79 0.38 -16.03
CA VAL A 72 10.99 0.62 -15.22
C VAL A 72 12.15 -0.26 -15.66
N GLN A 73 13.38 0.26 -15.52
CA GLN A 73 14.58 -0.55 -15.73
C GLN A 73 14.84 -1.45 -14.53
N VAL A 74 15.02 -2.74 -14.82
CA VAL A 74 15.31 -3.80 -13.86
C VAL A 74 16.60 -4.51 -14.24
N THR A 75 17.33 -4.97 -13.23
CA THR A 75 18.48 -5.86 -13.37
C THR A 75 18.05 -7.25 -12.95
N CYS A 76 18.16 -8.21 -13.86
CA CYS A 76 17.67 -9.57 -13.72
C CYS A 76 18.80 -10.56 -13.50
N PHE A 77 18.51 -11.56 -12.68
CA PHE A 77 19.39 -12.68 -12.36
C PHE A 77 18.66 -13.97 -12.73
N ARG A 78 19.22 -14.72 -13.69
CA ARG A 78 18.69 -16.02 -14.08
C ARG A 78 19.63 -17.14 -13.59
N PRO A 79 19.12 -18.19 -12.96
CA PRO A 79 19.93 -19.37 -12.62
C PRO A 79 20.58 -19.95 -13.87
N GLY A 80 21.91 -20.09 -13.86
CA GLY A 80 22.69 -20.63 -14.99
C GLY A 80 23.30 -19.58 -15.93
N GLU A 81 22.92 -18.30 -15.80
CA GLU A 81 23.63 -17.22 -16.49
C GLU A 81 24.72 -16.62 -15.56
N PRO A 82 25.94 -16.39 -16.07
CA PRO A 82 27.08 -15.97 -15.24
C PRO A 82 27.02 -14.50 -14.83
N LEU A 83 26.26 -13.67 -15.55
CA LEU A 83 26.19 -12.23 -15.33
C LEU A 83 24.73 -11.77 -15.29
N PRO A 84 24.40 -10.77 -14.46
CA PRO A 84 23.10 -10.13 -14.51
C PRO A 84 22.91 -9.39 -15.84
N PHE A 85 21.67 -9.30 -16.28
CA PHE A 85 21.29 -8.57 -17.49
C PHE A 85 20.21 -7.54 -17.20
N ASP A 86 20.24 -6.44 -17.95
CA ASP A 86 19.27 -5.36 -17.80
C ASP A 86 18.13 -5.51 -18.78
N ARG A 87 16.91 -5.26 -18.30
CA ARG A 87 15.70 -5.19 -19.12
C ARG A 87 14.78 -4.10 -18.61
N THR A 88 13.79 -3.80 -19.42
CA THR A 88 12.69 -2.94 -19.01
C THR A 88 11.47 -3.81 -18.74
N ALA A 89 10.77 -3.53 -17.65
CA ALA A 89 9.59 -4.28 -17.24
C ALA A 89 8.50 -3.33 -16.75
N ASP A 90 7.25 -3.71 -16.99
CA ASP A 90 6.10 -3.01 -16.43
C ASP A 90 5.86 -3.51 -15.01
N VAL A 91 5.80 -2.55 -14.07
CA VAL A 91 5.78 -2.79 -12.65
C VAL A 91 4.68 -1.96 -12.00
N THR A 92 3.76 -2.62 -11.31
CA THR A 92 2.56 -2.03 -10.70
C THR A 92 2.87 -1.34 -9.37
N VAL A 93 3.25 -0.07 -9.37
CA VAL A 93 3.61 0.68 -8.16
C VAL A 93 2.38 1.25 -7.46
N PRO A 94 2.34 1.33 -6.12
CA PRO A 94 1.30 2.07 -5.42
C PRO A 94 1.30 3.55 -5.79
N VAL A 95 0.13 4.17 -5.71
CA VAL A 95 -0.10 5.62 -5.76
C VAL A 95 -0.59 6.10 -4.40
N VAL A 96 -1.43 5.29 -3.73
CA VAL A 96 -1.96 5.54 -2.40
C VAL A 96 -1.78 4.28 -1.55
N CYS A 97 -1.43 4.48 -0.29
CA CYS A 97 -1.30 3.41 0.70
C CYS A 97 -2.23 3.73 1.88
N GLU A 98 -2.94 2.73 2.37
CA GLU A 98 -3.87 2.85 3.50
C GLU A 98 -3.61 1.73 4.51
N ILE A 99 -3.86 2.01 5.79
CA ILE A 99 -3.92 0.99 6.82
C ILE A 99 -5.38 0.73 7.15
N ILE A 100 -5.74 -0.55 7.14
CA ILE A 100 -7.04 -1.03 7.60
C ILE A 100 -6.84 -1.41 9.06
N LEU A 101 -7.26 -0.53 9.97
CA LEU A 101 -7.26 -0.82 11.40
C LEU A 101 -8.64 -1.37 11.80
N PRO A 102 -8.73 -2.56 12.41
CA PRO A 102 -9.96 -3.00 13.04
C PRO A 102 -10.19 -2.15 14.29
N VAL A 103 -11.23 -1.32 14.28
CA VAL A 103 -11.74 -0.65 15.47
C VAL A 103 -12.81 -1.55 16.07
N ASP A 104 -12.48 -2.23 17.16
CA ASP A 104 -13.48 -2.90 17.99
C ASP A 104 -14.26 -1.80 18.74
N ILE A 105 -15.48 -1.53 18.27
CA ILE A 105 -16.42 -0.68 19.00
C ILE A 105 -17.17 -1.63 19.96
N SER A 106 -16.76 -1.62 21.23
CA SER A 106 -17.60 -2.19 22.28
C SER A 106 -18.87 -1.33 22.35
N PRO A 107 -20.08 -1.91 22.32
CA PRO A 107 -21.29 -1.13 22.52
C PRO A 107 -21.16 -0.47 23.89
N ASP A 108 -21.14 0.86 23.89
CA ASP A 108 -21.09 1.66 25.10
C ASP A 108 -22.43 1.42 25.82
N THR A 109 -22.45 0.46 26.74
CA THR A 109 -23.61 0.23 27.60
C THR A 109 -23.62 1.33 28.65
N THR A 110 -24.01 2.53 28.26
CA THR A 110 -24.45 3.55 29.21
C THR A 110 -25.87 3.16 29.66
N PRO A 111 -26.11 2.93 30.97
CA PRO A 111 -27.42 2.53 31.51
C PRO A 111 -28.47 3.64 31.43
#